data_AF-A0A0M3RBV6-F1
#
_entry.id   AF-A0A0M3RBV6-F1
#
_cell.length_a   1.000
_cell.length_b   1.000
_cell.length_c   1.000
_cell.angle_alpha   90.00
_cell.angle_beta   90.00
_cell.angle_gamma   90.00
#
_symmetry.space_group_name_H-M   'P 1'
#
loop_
_entity.id
_entity.type
_entity.pdbx_description
1 polymer ?
#
loop_
_entity_poly.entity_id
_entity_poly.type
_entity_poly.pdbx_seq_one_letter_code
_entity_poly.pdbx_strand_id
1 'polypeptide(L)'
;MNLFDETTLNDVFNSVAKEIKINDKSISAIVTNGALNKLDEQESKHLHTIDKVKQGDLVLLEGNKYLVITESMSKRHNKYKNIMVHCNMNLTVPGETISEIIGFDDFNRPMYKHTIQYFDVPSVLGFDRVGSALKSGVFLTIANGLKAKVQRNEKNLQYLTINKEIAIEGKTYKIR
;
A
#
# COMPACT_ATOMS: atom_id res chain seq x y z
N MET A 1 -29.62 -15.35 -29.09
CA MET A 1 -29.05 -15.95 -27.87
C MET A 1 -27.55 -15.68 -27.93
N ASN A 2 -27.01 -14.88 -27.02
CA ASN A 2 -25.56 -14.61 -26.99
C ASN A 2 -24.88 -15.74 -26.24
N LEU A 3 -23.92 -16.41 -26.89
CA LEU A 3 -23.19 -17.55 -26.34
C LEU A 3 -22.25 -17.16 -25.18
N PHE A 4 -21.96 -15.86 -25.04
CA PHE A 4 -21.16 -15.28 -23.96
C PHE A 4 -21.89 -14.07 -23.39
N ASP A 5 -22.77 -14.31 -22.42
CA ASP A 5 -23.35 -13.25 -21.61
C ASP A 5 -22.44 -12.90 -20.42
N GLU A 6 -22.77 -11.82 -19.70
CA GLU A 6 -21.96 -11.33 -18.59
C GLU A 6 -21.85 -12.37 -17.45
N THR A 7 -22.92 -13.11 -17.21
CA THR A 7 -23.00 -14.19 -16.23
C THR A 7 -22.01 -15.31 -16.55
N THR A 8 -22.04 -15.83 -17.78
CA THR A 8 -21.12 -16.89 -18.23
C THR A 8 -19.66 -16.44 -18.14
N LEU A 9 -19.37 -15.17 -18.46
CA LEU A 9 -18.01 -14.61 -18.35
C LEU A 9 -17.56 -14.47 -16.90
N ASN A 10 -18.45 -14.10 -15.98
CA ASN A 10 -18.15 -14.01 -14.55
C ASN A 10 -17.90 -15.40 -13.95
N ASP A 11 -18.67 -16.41 -14.35
CA ASP A 11 -18.50 -17.79 -13.90
C ASP A 11 -17.14 -18.35 -14.34
N VAL A 12 -16.77 -18.14 -15.60
CA VAL A 12 -15.43 -18.51 -16.11
C VAL A 12 -14.34 -17.76 -15.36
N PHE A 13 -14.50 -16.46 -15.11
CA PHE A 13 -13.54 -15.69 -14.32
C PHE A 13 -13.35 -16.30 -12.93
N ASN A 14 -14.45 -16.58 -12.22
CA ASN A 14 -14.44 -17.12 -10.86
C ASN A 14 -13.84 -18.53 -10.79
N SER A 15 -13.95 -19.33 -11.86
CA SER A 15 -13.33 -20.66 -11.92
C SER A 15 -11.80 -20.66 -11.94
N VAL A 16 -11.18 -19.57 -12.39
CA VAL A 16 -9.71 -19.43 -12.51
C VAL A 16 -9.16 -18.44 -11.48
N ALA A 17 -10.02 -17.57 -10.94
CA ALA A 17 -9.65 -16.60 -9.94
C ALA A 17 -9.29 -17.24 -8.59
N LYS A 18 -8.42 -16.56 -7.87
CA LYS A 18 -8.04 -16.88 -6.49
C LYS A 18 -8.53 -15.78 -5.57
N GLU A 19 -8.81 -16.15 -4.33
CA GLU A 19 -9.11 -15.17 -3.29
C GLU A 19 -7.81 -14.49 -2.83
N ILE A 20 -7.80 -13.16 -2.85
CA ILE A 20 -6.70 -12.32 -2.35
C ILE A 20 -7.27 -11.24 -1.42
N LYS A 21 -6.43 -10.60 -0.60
CA LYS A 21 -6.87 -9.46 0.22
C LYS A 21 -6.44 -8.16 -0.41
N ILE A 22 -7.39 -7.25 -0.63
CA ILE A 22 -7.13 -5.87 -1.03
C ILE A 22 -7.66 -4.96 0.07
N ASN A 23 -6.78 -4.18 0.71
CA ASN A 23 -7.11 -3.37 1.89
C ASN A 23 -7.88 -4.18 2.96
N ASP A 24 -7.36 -5.38 3.28
CA ASP A 24 -7.94 -6.34 4.22
C ASP A 24 -9.30 -6.94 3.84
N LYS A 25 -9.83 -6.62 2.65
CA LYS A 25 -11.05 -7.22 2.11
C LYS A 25 -10.73 -8.35 1.14
N SER A 26 -11.35 -9.51 1.35
CA SER A 26 -11.28 -10.63 0.41
C SER A 26 -11.94 -10.28 -0.92
N ILE A 27 -11.19 -10.44 -2.02
CA ILE A 27 -11.65 -10.19 -3.39
C ILE A 27 -11.16 -11.34 -4.28
N SER A 28 -12.02 -11.77 -5.21
CA SER A 28 -11.69 -12.74 -6.26
C SER A 28 -10.89 -12.06 -7.36
N ALA A 29 -9.68 -12.55 -7.64
CA ALA A 29 -8.80 -11.96 -8.64
C ALA A 29 -7.96 -13.01 -9.38
N ILE A 30 -7.61 -12.68 -10.63
CA ILE A 30 -6.60 -13.42 -11.38
C ILE A 30 -5.32 -12.58 -11.37
N VAL A 31 -4.24 -13.15 -10.84
CA VAL A 31 -2.92 -12.52 -10.83
C VAL A 31 -2.03 -13.21 -11.85
N THR A 32 -1.39 -12.42 -12.71
CA THR A 32 -0.40 -12.90 -13.67
C THR A 32 0.89 -12.12 -13.53
N ASN A 33 2.00 -12.72 -13.93
CA ASN A 33 3.29 -12.03 -13.91
C ASN A 33 3.27 -10.85 -14.88
N GLY A 34 3.76 -9.70 -14.41
CA GLY A 34 4.01 -8.56 -15.27
C GLY A 34 5.27 -8.77 -16.09
N ALA A 35 5.50 -7.90 -17.07
CA ALA A 35 6.82 -7.80 -17.67
C ALA A 35 7.82 -7.39 -16.58
N LEU A 36 9.05 -7.91 -16.67
CA LEU A 36 10.18 -7.33 -15.98
C LEU A 36 10.33 -5.90 -16.51
N ASN A 37 9.91 -4.91 -15.72
CA ASN A 37 10.03 -3.52 -16.10
C ASN A 37 11.52 -3.16 -16.12
N LYS A 38 12.08 -2.99 -17.32
CA LYS A 38 13.48 -2.59 -17.54
C LYS A 38 13.84 -1.23 -16.89
N LEU A 39 12.86 -0.48 -16.38
CA LEU A 39 13.02 0.87 -15.85
C LEU A 39 13.11 0.94 -14.33
N ASP A 40 12.62 -0.05 -13.58
CA ASP A 40 12.46 0.08 -12.11
C ASP A 40 13.04 -1.08 -11.28
N GLU A 41 13.61 -2.13 -11.88
CA GLU A 41 14.14 -3.35 -11.19
C GLU A 41 13.16 -4.04 -10.21
N GLN A 42 11.95 -3.53 -10.07
CA GLN A 42 10.95 -4.00 -9.12
C GLN A 42 10.03 -5.04 -9.75
N GLU A 43 9.75 -6.09 -8.97
CA GLU A 43 8.80 -7.11 -9.38
C GLU A 43 7.40 -6.50 -9.54
N SER A 44 6.83 -6.67 -10.74
CA SER A 44 5.47 -6.21 -11.05
C SER A 44 4.57 -7.38 -11.44
N LYS A 45 3.29 -7.27 -11.11
CA LYS A 45 2.25 -8.24 -11.46
C LYS A 45 1.04 -7.53 -12.05
N HIS A 46 0.34 -8.23 -12.94
CA HIS A 46 -0.96 -7.79 -13.43
C HIS A 46 -2.06 -8.34 -12.53
N LEU A 47 -2.93 -7.44 -12.09
CA LEU A 47 -4.09 -7.75 -11.28
C LEU A 47 -5.35 -7.63 -12.14
N HIS A 48 -6.11 -8.71 -12.23
CA HIS A 48 -7.40 -8.75 -12.91
C HIS A 48 -8.52 -8.96 -11.91
N THR A 49 -9.55 -8.12 -11.97
CA THR A 49 -10.67 -8.12 -11.01
C THR A 49 -11.99 -7.82 -11.73
N ILE A 50 -13.10 -8.33 -11.22
CA ILE A 50 -14.45 -7.95 -11.69
C ILE A 50 -14.82 -6.56 -11.14
N ASP A 51 -14.48 -6.33 -9.87
CA ASP A 51 -14.72 -5.08 -9.17
C ASP A 51 -13.60 -4.06 -9.43
N LYS A 52 -13.97 -2.78 -9.33
CA LYS A 52 -13.00 -1.70 -9.51
C LYS A 52 -12.05 -1.63 -8.31
N VAL A 53 -10.75 -1.74 -8.59
CA VAL A 53 -9.66 -1.51 -7.63
C VAL A 53 -9.05 -0.15 -7.89
N LYS A 54 -8.71 0.57 -6.81
CA LYS A 54 -8.14 1.92 -6.90
C LYS A 54 -6.62 1.84 -6.87
N GLN A 55 -5.99 2.80 -7.54
CA GLN A 55 -4.55 2.97 -7.37
C GLN A 55 -4.25 3.44 -5.94
N GLY A 56 -3.17 2.89 -5.36
CA GLY A 56 -2.80 3.03 -3.96
C GLY A 56 -3.41 1.97 -3.04
N ASP A 57 -4.23 1.04 -3.55
CA ASP A 57 -4.71 -0.10 -2.76
C ASP A 57 -3.55 -1.08 -2.46
N LEU A 58 -3.56 -1.65 -1.25
CA LEU A 58 -2.57 -2.62 -0.78
C LEU A 58 -3.13 -4.03 -0.98
N VAL A 59 -2.36 -4.87 -1.67
CA VAL A 59 -2.71 -6.25 -1.98
C VAL A 59 -1.81 -7.20 -1.19
N LEU A 60 -2.41 -8.14 -0.47
CA LEU A 60 -1.72 -9.27 0.15
C LEU A 60 -1.91 -10.51 -0.73
N LEU A 61 -0.80 -11.00 -1.30
CA LEU A 61 -0.77 -12.17 -2.16
C LEU A 61 0.34 -13.10 -1.68
N GLU A 62 -0.01 -14.32 -1.27
CA GLU A 62 0.95 -15.36 -0.90
C GLU A 62 1.96 -14.90 0.18
N GLY A 63 1.49 -14.08 1.14
CA GLY A 63 2.31 -13.51 2.22
C GLY A 63 3.08 -12.23 1.84
N ASN A 64 3.12 -11.87 0.56
CA ASN A 64 3.80 -10.69 0.06
C ASN A 64 2.84 -9.51 -0.13
N LYS A 65 3.36 -8.29 0.06
CA LYS A 65 2.58 -7.05 -0.05
C LYS A 65 2.91 -6.35 -1.37
N TYR A 66 1.88 -5.97 -2.11
CA TYR A 66 1.97 -5.26 -3.37
C TYR A 66 1.13 -3.99 -3.31
N LEU A 67 1.59 -2.91 -3.95
CA LEU A 67 0.83 -1.68 -4.09
C LEU A 67 0.31 -1.55 -5.52
N VAL A 68 -0.97 -1.26 -5.69
CA VAL A 68 -1.57 -0.98 -7.00
C VAL A 68 -1.08 0.38 -7.49
N ILE A 69 -0.40 0.42 -8.64
CA ILE A 69 0.19 1.64 -9.20
C ILE A 69 -0.59 2.21 -10.38
N THR A 70 -1.54 1.46 -10.94
CA THR A 70 -2.41 1.93 -12.02
C THR A 70 -3.88 1.69 -11.67
N GLU A 71 -4.75 2.55 -12.18
CA GLU A 71 -6.20 2.43 -12.03
C GLU A 71 -6.86 2.35 -13.41
N SER A 72 -7.58 1.27 -13.66
CA SER A 72 -8.44 1.13 -14.84
C SER A 72 -9.78 1.82 -14.63
N MET A 73 -10.13 2.75 -15.53
CA MET A 73 -11.42 3.44 -15.50
C MET A 73 -12.57 2.63 -16.11
N SER A 74 -12.26 1.70 -17.02
CA SER A 74 -13.25 0.84 -17.69
C SER A 74 -12.81 -0.62 -17.72
N LYS A 75 -13.80 -1.53 -17.79
CA LYS A 75 -13.56 -2.95 -17.98
C LYS A 75 -13.06 -3.23 -19.41
N ARG A 76 -12.13 -4.17 -19.55
CA ARG A 76 -11.71 -4.77 -20.83
C ARG A 76 -11.99 -6.26 -20.75
N HIS A 77 -12.82 -6.79 -21.66
CA HIS A 77 -13.28 -8.18 -21.61
C HIS A 77 -13.91 -8.53 -20.24
N ASN A 78 -14.83 -7.68 -19.78
CA ASN A 78 -15.56 -7.80 -18.51
C ASN A 78 -14.73 -7.78 -17.21
N LYS A 79 -13.45 -7.38 -17.27
CA LYS A 79 -12.58 -7.26 -16.09
C LYS A 79 -11.80 -5.95 -16.08
N TYR A 80 -11.51 -5.44 -14.90
CA TYR A 80 -10.51 -4.40 -14.70
C TYR A 80 -9.11 -5.02 -14.76
N LYS A 81 -8.15 -4.28 -15.32
CA LYS A 81 -6.74 -4.70 -15.37
C LYS A 81 -5.87 -3.61 -14.74
N ASN A 82 -5.23 -3.93 -13.64
CA ASN A 82 -4.32 -3.03 -12.94
C ASN A 82 -2.91 -3.62 -12.92
N ILE A 83 -1.93 -2.78 -12.61
CA ILE A 83 -0.54 -3.17 -12.36
C ILE A 83 -0.29 -2.93 -10.88
N MET A 84 0.29 -3.92 -10.23
CA MET A 84 0.76 -3.81 -8.85
C MET A 84 2.26 -4.12 -8.79
N VAL A 85 2.94 -3.46 -7.85
CA VAL A 85 4.39 -3.56 -7.67
C VAL A 85 4.69 -3.99 -6.24
N HIS A 86 5.68 -4.86 -6.08
CA HIS A 86 6.08 -5.38 -4.78
C HIS A 86 6.53 -4.25 -3.84
N CYS A 87 6.06 -4.28 -2.58
CA CYS A 87 6.55 -3.39 -1.54
C CYS A 87 7.95 -3.83 -1.12
N ASN A 88 8.98 -3.16 -1.64
CA ASN A 88 10.38 -3.49 -1.38
C ASN A 88 10.89 -3.04 -0.01
N MET A 89 10.16 -2.17 0.71
CA MET A 89 10.60 -1.62 1.98
C MET A 89 9.44 -1.29 2.91
N ASN A 90 9.65 -1.37 4.22
CA ASN A 90 8.74 -0.87 5.25
C ASN A 90 9.29 0.42 5.86
N LEU A 91 8.47 1.47 5.90
CA LEU A 91 8.78 2.68 6.66
C LEU A 91 8.34 2.48 8.10
N THR A 92 9.24 2.66 9.05
CA THR A 92 8.89 2.64 10.47
C THR A 92 8.53 4.07 10.90
N VAL A 93 7.29 4.24 11.35
CA VAL A 93 6.69 5.55 11.59
C VAL A 93 6.33 5.68 13.08
N PRO A 94 6.66 6.80 13.74
CA PRO A 94 6.20 7.08 15.09
C PRO A 94 4.69 7.34 15.08
N GLY A 95 3.95 6.53 15.83
CA GLY A 95 2.50 6.61 16.01
C GLY A 95 2.10 7.39 17.27
N GLU A 96 1.14 6.85 18.00
CA GLU A 96 0.59 7.48 19.20
C GLU A 96 1.55 7.39 20.39
N THR A 97 1.46 8.39 21.26
CA THR A 97 2.11 8.36 22.57
C THR A 97 1.15 7.74 23.57
N ILE A 98 1.50 6.55 24.07
CA ILE A 98 0.76 5.86 25.12
C ILE A 98 1.27 6.36 26.47
N SER A 99 0.35 6.61 27.39
CA SER A 99 0.66 7.06 28.75
C SER A 99 0.23 5.98 29.74
N GLU A 100 1.20 5.39 30.44
CA GLU A 100 0.95 4.35 31.44
C GLU A 100 1.21 4.88 32.84
N ILE A 101 0.30 4.61 33.79
CA ILE A 101 0.51 4.99 35.18
C ILE A 101 1.60 4.08 35.76
N ILE A 102 2.71 4.68 36.20
CA ILE A 102 3.85 3.98 36.80
C ILE A 102 3.88 4.06 38.33
N GLY A 103 2.99 4.86 38.91
CA GLY A 103 2.89 5.02 40.36
C GLY A 103 2.12 6.28 40.71
N PHE A 104 2.13 6.62 42.00
CA PHE A 104 1.57 7.84 42.54
C PHE A 104 2.66 8.60 43.28
N ASP A 105 2.64 9.94 43.20
CA ASP A 105 3.55 10.78 43.97
C ASP A 105 3.15 10.85 45.45
N ASP A 106 3.92 11.56 46.28
CA ASP A 106 3.66 11.75 47.71
C ASP A 106 2.32 12.47 48.01
N PHE A 107 1.68 13.05 46.99
CA PHE A 107 0.37 13.69 47.07
C PHE A 107 -0.74 12.83 46.45
N ASN A 108 -0.46 11.55 46.21
CA ASN A 108 -1.37 10.58 45.62
C ASN A 108 -1.87 10.96 44.21
N ARG A 109 -1.05 11.67 43.43
CA ARG A 109 -1.32 12.02 42.02
C ARG A 109 -0.66 11.01 41.09
N PRO A 110 -1.32 10.56 40.01
CA PRO A 110 -0.76 9.57 39.11
C PRO A 110 0.46 10.12 38.36
N MET A 111 1.54 9.35 38.36
CA MET A 111 2.74 9.59 37.55
C MET A 111 2.65 8.75 36.28
N TYR A 112 2.91 9.37 35.12
CA TYR A 112 2.80 8.72 33.82
C TYR A 112 4.16 8.49 33.19
N LYS A 113 4.33 7.33 32.53
CA LYS A 113 5.40 7.07 31.57
C LYS A 113 4.83 7.19 30.17
N HIS A 114 5.44 8.06 29.36
CA HIS A 114 5.06 8.27 27.97
C HIS A 114 5.95 7.43 27.06
N THR A 115 5.35 6.57 26.25
CA THR A 115 6.05 5.73 25.27
C THR A 115 5.47 5.94 23.88
N ILE A 116 6.31 6.17 22.88
CA ILE A 116 5.88 6.30 21.48
C ILE A 116 5.72 4.89 20.88
N GLN A 117 4.54 4.58 20.37
CA GLN A 117 4.31 3.33 19.65
C GLN A 117 4.68 3.49 18.18
N TYR A 118 5.57 2.66 17.67
CA TYR A 118 5.93 2.65 16.25
C TYR A 118 5.08 1.66 15.46
N PHE A 119 4.89 1.92 14.16
CA PHE A 119 4.25 0.99 13.24
C PHE A 119 4.92 1.00 11.88
N ASP A 120 4.82 -0.14 11.19
CA ASP A 120 5.43 -0.32 9.87
C ASP A 120 4.42 -0.08 8.75
N VAL A 121 4.87 0.70 7.76
CA VAL A 121 4.10 1.03 6.56
C VAL A 121 4.78 0.39 5.34
N PRO A 122 4.16 -0.61 4.71
CA PRO A 122 4.63 -1.18 3.47
C PRO A 122 4.70 -0.12 2.38
N SER A 123 5.83 -0.06 1.68
CA SER A 123 6.15 1.01 0.74
C SER A 123 6.86 0.50 -0.50
N VAL A 124 6.68 1.23 -1.59
CA VAL A 124 7.48 1.11 -2.80
C VAL A 124 8.45 2.28 -2.82
N LEU A 125 9.72 2.00 -2.60
CA LEU A 125 10.81 2.96 -2.53
C LEU A 125 11.56 3.02 -3.87
N GLY A 126 11.81 4.22 -4.39
CA GLY A 126 12.58 4.41 -5.61
C GLY A 126 13.19 5.80 -5.70
N PHE A 127 14.21 5.94 -6.55
CA PHE A 127 14.79 7.24 -6.89
C PHE A 127 14.13 7.74 -8.17
N ASP A 128 13.52 8.92 -8.11
CA ASP A 128 12.85 9.47 -9.29
C ASP A 128 13.89 10.04 -10.26
N ARG A 129 14.04 9.43 -11.44
CA ARG A 129 14.76 10.07 -12.56
C ARG A 129 13.83 10.90 -13.45
N VAL A 130 12.51 10.68 -13.45
CA VAL A 130 11.58 11.45 -14.30
C VAL A 130 10.19 11.46 -13.67
N GLY A 131 9.76 12.66 -13.26
CA GLY A 131 8.47 12.95 -12.65
C GLY A 131 7.30 12.29 -13.39
N SER A 132 6.83 11.17 -12.84
CA SER A 132 5.55 10.59 -13.22
C SER A 132 4.55 10.87 -12.11
N ALA A 133 3.84 11.98 -12.30
CA ALA A 133 2.71 12.39 -11.49
C ALA A 133 1.65 11.28 -11.46
N LEU A 134 1.66 10.52 -10.38
CA LEU A 134 0.70 9.46 -10.11
C LEU A 134 -0.42 10.05 -9.24
N LYS A 135 -1.67 9.94 -9.70
CA LYS A 135 -2.82 10.67 -9.14
C LYS A 135 -3.52 9.96 -7.96
N SER A 136 -3.01 8.82 -7.49
CA SER A 136 -3.56 8.14 -6.31
C SER A 136 -2.51 7.28 -5.58
N GLY A 137 -2.66 7.17 -4.26
CA GLY A 137 -1.58 6.81 -3.31
C GLY A 137 -1.04 8.05 -2.57
N VAL A 138 -0.35 7.84 -1.44
CA VAL A 138 0.40 8.93 -0.78
C VAL A 138 1.84 8.89 -1.28
N PHE A 139 2.27 9.99 -1.89
CA PHE A 139 3.66 10.19 -2.33
C PHE A 139 4.41 10.95 -1.26
N LEU A 140 5.50 10.37 -0.81
CA LEU A 140 6.39 11.00 0.15
C LEU A 140 7.69 11.31 -0.57
N THR A 141 8.05 12.58 -0.60
CA THR A 141 9.42 12.96 -0.96
C THR A 141 10.25 12.87 0.31
N ILE A 142 11.22 11.98 0.29
CA ILE A 142 12.19 11.81 1.36
C ILE A 142 13.42 12.67 1.01
N ALA A 143 14.43 12.71 1.89
CA ALA A 143 15.68 13.37 1.60
C ALA A 143 16.37 12.81 0.35
N ASN A 144 17.10 13.69 -0.34
CA ASN A 144 18.03 13.36 -1.44
C ASN A 144 17.40 12.66 -2.67
N GLY A 145 16.17 13.03 -3.03
CA GLY A 145 15.50 12.53 -4.25
C GLY A 145 14.91 11.12 -4.11
N LEU A 146 15.01 10.53 -2.93
CA LEU A 146 14.33 9.29 -2.58
C LEU A 146 12.84 9.55 -2.46
N LYS A 147 12.01 8.70 -3.07
CA LYS A 147 10.55 8.78 -2.96
C LYS A 147 10.00 7.46 -2.47
N ALA A 148 9.02 7.53 -1.58
CA ALA A 148 8.24 6.39 -1.14
C ALA A 148 6.79 6.56 -1.61
N LYS A 149 6.21 5.47 -2.09
CA LYS A 149 4.78 5.34 -2.34
C LYS A 149 4.19 4.41 -1.30
N VAL A 150 3.11 4.84 -0.66
CA VAL A 150 2.42 4.04 0.35
C VAL A 150 0.92 4.03 0.10
N GLN A 151 0.25 3.06 0.73
CA GLN A 151 -1.21 2.95 0.70
C GLN A 151 -1.86 4.24 1.22
N ARG A 152 -2.94 4.68 0.56
CA ARG A 152 -3.73 5.81 1.05
C ARG A 152 -4.80 5.32 2.03
N ASN A 153 -4.51 5.46 3.33
CA ASN A 153 -5.46 5.21 4.42
C ASN A 153 -5.38 6.36 5.45
N GLU A 154 -6.35 6.43 6.35
CA GLU A 154 -6.44 7.52 7.35
C GLU A 154 -5.20 7.61 8.23
N LYS A 155 -4.68 6.47 8.69
CA LYS A 155 -3.47 6.38 9.52
C LYS A 155 -2.25 6.96 8.80
N ASN A 156 -2.00 6.55 7.57
CA ASN A 156 -0.88 7.04 6.78
C ASN A 156 -1.01 8.54 6.50
N LEU A 157 -2.23 9.04 6.23
CA LEU A 157 -2.47 10.48 6.03
C LEU A 157 -2.20 11.30 7.30
N GLN A 158 -2.47 10.74 8.47
CA GLN A 158 -2.23 11.40 9.75
C GLN A 158 -0.73 11.46 10.10
N TYR A 159 -0.02 10.35 9.94
CA TYR A 159 1.35 10.21 10.46
C TYR A 159 2.44 10.52 9.43
N LEU A 160 2.15 10.41 8.12
CA LEU A 160 3.11 10.68 7.05
C LEU A 160 2.91 12.09 6.49
N THR A 161 3.14 13.08 7.35
CA THR A 161 3.02 14.51 7.02
C THR A 161 4.39 15.17 6.85
N ILE A 162 4.41 16.32 6.18
CA ILE A 162 5.64 17.10 5.95
C ILE A 162 6.32 17.40 7.30
N ASN A 163 7.64 17.35 7.32
CA ASN A 163 8.50 17.52 8.49
C ASN A 163 8.47 16.40 9.54
N LYS A 164 7.70 15.32 9.35
CA LYS A 164 7.79 14.13 10.21
C LYS A 164 9.05 13.33 9.91
N GLU A 165 9.55 12.67 10.95
CA GLU A 165 10.66 11.72 10.87
C GLU A 165 10.13 10.30 10.72
N ILE A 166 10.77 9.55 9.83
CA ILE A 166 10.51 8.13 9.58
C ILE A 166 11.83 7.39 9.56
N ALA A 167 11.83 6.11 9.91
CA ALA A 167 13.01 5.26 9.80
C ALA A 167 12.88 4.28 8.62
N ILE A 168 13.97 4.11 7.88
CA ILE A 168 14.12 3.20 6.75
C ILE A 168 15.39 2.40 7.05
N GLU A 169 15.26 1.10 7.28
CA GLU A 169 16.38 0.22 7.67
C GLU A 169 17.24 0.77 8.84
N GLY A 170 16.58 1.35 9.84
CA GLY A 170 17.24 1.91 11.03
C GLY A 170 17.88 3.29 10.85
N LYS A 171 17.81 3.89 9.65
CA LYS A 171 18.23 5.27 9.40
C LYS A 171 17.03 6.20 9.40
N THR A 172 17.16 7.32 10.10
CA THR A 172 16.09 8.33 10.20
C THR A 172 16.15 9.32 9.06
N TYR A 173 15.00 9.58 8.44
CA TYR A 173 14.82 10.55 7.38
C TYR A 173 13.64 11.46 7.69
N LYS A 174 13.73 12.71 7.22
CA LYS A 174 12.66 13.70 7.31
C LYS A 174 11.87 13.76 6.00
N ILE A 175 10.54 13.72 6.10
CA ILE A 175 9.63 13.91 4.97
C ILE A 175 9.66 15.39 4.56
N ARG A 176 9.81 15.64 3.26
CA ARG A 176 9.84 16.97 2.65
C ARG A 176 8.59 17.25 1.84
#